data_AF-A0A2N5Z7J4-F1
#
_entry.id   AF-A0A2N5Z7J4-F1
#
_cell.length_a   1.000
_cell.length_b   1.000
_cell.length_c   1.000
_cell.angle_alpha   90.00
_cell.angle_beta   90.00
_cell.angle_gamma   90.00
#
_symmetry.space_group_name_H-M   'P 1'
#
loop_
_entity.id
_entity.type
_entity.pdbx_description
1 polymer ?
#
loop_
_entity_poly.entity_id
_entity_poly.type
_entity_poly.pdbx_seq_one_letter_code
_entity_poly.pdbx_strand_id
1 'polypeptide(L)' 'MLVPALVKSQNMQFARSIIDTLSSDYFFGRGYIKNGDNKAALFIKDKLIQFNVNAFNNQYLQPFPISVNTFPGRMMVA' A
#
# COMPACT_ATOMS: atom_id res chain seq x y z
N MET A 1 40.25 7.70 -0.75
CA MET A 1 39.42 7.24 -1.90
C MET A 1 38.34 6.33 -1.34
N LEU A 2 37.06 6.68 -1.49
CA LEU A 2 35.95 5.82 -1.12
C LEU A 2 35.80 4.76 -2.21
N VAL A 3 36.05 3.49 -1.87
CA VAL A 3 35.76 2.36 -2.75
C VAL A 3 34.23 2.29 -2.86
N PRO A 4 33.62 2.36 -4.05
CA PRO A 4 32.21 2.12 -4.20
C PRO A 4 31.95 0.66 -3.83
N ALA A 5 31.36 0.42 -2.67
CA ALA A 5 30.86 -0.89 -2.33
C ALA A 5 29.80 -1.27 -3.38
N LEU A 6 29.89 -2.51 -3.90
CA LEU A 6 28.78 -3.16 -4.61
C LEU A 6 27.64 -3.38 -3.60
N VAL A 7 26.93 -2.33 -3.23
CA VAL A 7 25.78 -2.41 -2.34
C VAL A 7 24.63 -3.01 -3.14
N LYS A 8 24.29 -4.27 -2.88
CA LYS A 8 23.04 -4.88 -3.36
C LYS A 8 21.85 -4.31 -2.58
N SER A 9 21.53 -3.05 -2.87
CA SER A 9 20.46 -2.28 -2.23
C SER A 9 19.06 -2.81 -2.59
N GLN A 10 18.89 -3.42 -3.78
CA GLN A 10 17.58 -3.88 -4.24
C GLN A 10 17.35 -5.36 -3.92
N ASN A 11 16.45 -5.64 -2.97
CA ASN A 11 15.89 -6.98 -2.77
C ASN A 11 14.66 -7.15 -3.69
N MET A 12 14.91 -7.59 -4.92
CA MET A 12 13.86 -7.76 -5.94
C MET A 12 12.84 -8.84 -5.58
N GLN A 13 13.26 -9.90 -4.88
CA GLN A 13 12.35 -10.95 -4.42
C GLN A 13 11.34 -10.38 -3.42
N PHE A 14 11.83 -9.59 -2.47
CA PHE A 14 10.97 -8.89 -1.51
C PHE A 14 10.02 -7.91 -2.22
N ALA A 15 10.52 -7.08 -3.13
CA ALA A 15 9.69 -6.13 -3.88
C ALA A 15 8.55 -6.84 -4.63
N ARG A 16 8.84 -7.96 -5.31
CA ARG A 16 7.83 -8.80 -5.96
C ARG A 16 6.82 -9.35 -4.97
N SER A 17 7.27 -9.86 -3.81
CA SER A 17 6.35 -10.39 -2.78
C SER A 17 5.37 -9.33 -2.24
N ILE A 18 5.83 -8.08 -2.11
CA ILE A 18 4.98 -6.96 -1.70
C ILE A 18 3.95 -6.63 -2.79
N ILE A 19 4.38 -6.58 -4.05
CA ILE A 19 3.50 -6.34 -5.20
C ILE A 19 2.46 -7.45 -5.32
N ASP A 20 2.87 -8.72 -5.26
CA ASP A 20 1.97 -9.88 -5.33
C ASP A 20 0.92 -9.83 -4.22
N THR A 21 1.35 -9.50 -2.99
CA THR A 21 0.44 -9.37 -1.86
C THR A 21 -0.56 -8.24 -2.07
N LEU A 22 -0.08 -7.01 -2.32
CA LEU A 22 -0.92 -5.81 -2.46
C LEU A 22 -1.79 -5.80 -3.74
N SER A 23 -1.47 -6.63 -4.72
CA SER A 23 -2.25 -6.81 -5.95
C SER A 23 -3.22 -8.00 -5.91
N SER A 24 -3.18 -8.81 -4.85
CA SER A 24 -4.11 -9.93 -4.67
C SER A 24 -5.57 -9.47 -4.49
N ASP A 25 -6.51 -10.36 -4.82
CA ASP A 25 -7.95 -10.13 -4.71
C ASP A 25 -8.39 -9.68 -3.31
N TYR A 26 -7.64 -10.06 -2.27
CA TYR A 26 -7.90 -9.68 -0.88
C TYR A 26 -7.95 -8.15 -0.68
N PHE A 27 -7.12 -7.41 -1.43
CA PHE A 27 -7.01 -5.96 -1.33
C PHE A 27 -7.95 -5.19 -2.27
N PHE A 28 -8.78 -5.86 -3.08
CA PHE A 28 -9.81 -5.22 -3.92
C PHE A 28 -9.28 -4.03 -4.76
N GLY A 29 -8.08 -4.18 -5.33
CA GLY A 29 -7.45 -3.12 -6.12
C GLY A 29 -6.99 -1.90 -5.31
N ARG A 30 -7.00 -1.98 -3.97
CA ARG A 30 -6.60 -0.93 -3.02
C ARG A 30 -7.48 0.32 -3.07
N GLY A 31 -8.71 0.17 -3.55
CA GLY A 31 -9.74 1.22 -3.57
C GLY A 31 -10.73 1.10 -2.41
N TYR A 32 -11.70 2.01 -2.38
CA TYR A 32 -12.72 2.08 -1.33
C TYR A 32 -13.68 0.87 -1.31
N ILE A 33 -13.74 0.09 -2.39
CA ILE A 33 -14.58 -1.11 -2.46
C ILE A 33 -14.11 -2.14 -1.43
N LYS A 34 -15.04 -2.64 -0.59
CA LYS A 34 -14.79 -3.67 0.43
C LYS A 34 -13.59 -3.36 1.35
N ASN A 35 -13.39 -2.07 1.62
CA ASN A 35 -12.30 -1.55 2.46
C ASN A 35 -10.89 -1.93 1.94
N GLY A 36 -10.72 -2.05 0.62
CA GLY A 36 -9.44 -2.43 0.01
C GLY A 36 -8.30 -1.46 0.34
N ASP A 37 -8.60 -0.17 0.33
CA ASP A 37 -7.75 0.93 0.76
C ASP A 37 -7.28 0.77 2.22
N ASN A 38 -8.21 0.55 3.15
CA ASN A 38 -7.92 0.39 4.57
C ASN A 38 -7.10 -0.88 4.85
N LYS A 39 -7.41 -1.98 4.17
CA LYS A 39 -6.61 -3.22 4.25
C LYS A 39 -5.17 -2.97 3.80
N ALA A 40 -4.98 -2.27 2.68
CA ALA A 40 -3.66 -1.94 2.17
C ALA A 40 -2.90 -1.02 3.13
N ALA A 41 -3.56 -0.01 3.69
CA ALA A 41 -2.96 0.89 4.67
C ALA A 41 -2.50 0.15 5.93
N LEU A 42 -3.31 -0.78 6.45
CA LEU A 42 -2.95 -1.61 7.61
C LEU A 42 -1.77 -2.54 7.31
N PHE A 43 -1.74 -3.18 6.13
CA PHE A 43 -0.61 -4.00 5.71
C PHE A 43 0.69 -3.20 5.63
N ILE A 44 0.66 -2.01 5.04
CA ILE A 44 1.83 -1.13 4.93
C ILE A 44 2.29 -0.66 6.31
N LYS A 45 1.35 -0.26 7.18
CA LYS A 45 1.62 0.09 8.58
C LYS A 45 2.38 -1.03 9.29
N ASP A 46 1.94 -2.27 9.18
CA ASP A 46 2.60 -3.41 9.81
C ASP A 46 4.01 -3.65 9.24
N LYS A 47 4.22 -3.41 7.93
CA LYS A 47 5.56 -3.48 7.31
C LYS A 47 6.50 -2.36 7.81
N LEU A 48 5.99 -1.14 7.98
CA LEU A 48 6.78 -0.04 8.52
C LEU A 48 7.22 -0.33 9.96
N ILE A 49 6.30 -0.85 10.79
CA ILE A 49 6.61 -1.32 12.15
C ILE A 49 7.67 -2.43 12.11
N GLN A 50 7.49 -3.44 11.24
CA GLN A 50 8.45 -4.54 11.08
C GLN A 50 9.87 -4.05 10.72
N PHE A 51 9.96 -2.95 9.95
CA PHE A 51 11.23 -2.35 9.54
C PHE A 51 11.77 -1.30 10.53
N ASN A 52 11.11 -1.12 11.68
CA ASN A 52 11.46 -0.12 12.69
C ASN A 52 11.52 1.30 12.09
N VAL A 53 10.66 1.60 11.11
CA VAL A 53 10.55 2.94 10.54
C VAL A 53 9.88 3.85 11.55
N ASN A 54 10.49 5.00 11.83
CA ASN A 54 9.90 5.98 12.73
C ASN A 54 8.57 6.49 12.17
N ALA A 55 7.54 6.44 13.01
CA ALA A 55 6.23 6.99 12.68
C ALA A 55 6.29 8.52 12.59
N PHE A 56 5.50 9.09 11.68
CA PHE A 56 5.33 10.53 11.59
C PHE A 56 4.32 10.98 12.66
N ASN A 57 4.68 11.97 13.49
CA ASN A 57 3.84 12.41 14.63
C ASN A 57 3.38 11.25 15.55
N ASN A 58 4.23 10.24 15.76
CA ASN A 58 3.91 9.04 16.54
C ASN A 58 2.72 8.22 15.99
N GLN A 59 2.32 8.44 14.73
CA GLN A 59 1.25 7.72 14.07
C GLN A 59 1.71 7.20 12.70
N TYR A 60 1.36 5.96 12.40
CA TYR A 60 1.66 5.35 11.09
C TYR A 60 0.55 5.56 10.06
N LEU A 61 -0.64 5.96 10.52
CA LEU A 61 -1.82 6.19 9.69
C LEU A 61 -2.25 7.65 9.83
N GLN A 62 -2.59 8.27 8.71
CA GLN A 62 -3.16 9.61 8.65
C GLN A 62 -4.54 9.52 8.00
N PRO A 63 -5.63 9.51 8.79
CA PRO A 63 -6.98 9.44 8.22
C PRO A 63 -7.34 10.75 7.52
N PHE A 64 -8.02 10.64 6.38
CA PHE A 64 -8.61 11.76 5.66
C PHE A 64 -9.92 11.31 5.00
N PRO A 65 -10.90 12.22 4.83
CA PRO A 65 -12.14 11.89 4.14
C PRO A 65 -11.92 11.76 2.63
N ILE A 66 -12.63 10.82 2.01
CA ILE A 66 -12.67 10.68 0.56
C ILE A 66 -14.12 10.80 0.08
N SER A 67 -14.32 11.50 -1.04
CA SER A 67 -15.59 11.50 -1.76
C SER A 67 -15.53 10.45 -2.86
N VAL A 68 -16.55 9.59 -2.94
CA VAL A 68 -16.57 8.46 -3.89
C VAL A 68 -17.82 8.49 -4.74
N ASN A 69 -17.64 8.30 -6.04
CA ASN A 69 -18.75 8.10 -6.96
C ASN A 69 -19.23 6.66 -6.87
N THR A 70 -20.52 6.45 -6.68
CA THR A 70 -21.13 5.12 -6.61
C THR A 70 -22.10 4.95 -7.78
N PHE A 71 -21.97 3.85 -8.52
CA PHE A 71 -22.86 3.51 -9.64
C PHE A 71 -23.63 2.22 -9.31
N PRO A 72 -24.76 2.31 -8.57
CA PRO A 72 -25.46 1.13 -8.03
C PRO A 72 -26.24 0.33 -9.08
N GLY A 73 -26.29 0.79 -10.33
CA GLY A 73 -27.08 0.18 -11.39
C GLY A 73 -26.45 0.35 -12.77
N ARG A 74 -27.17 -0.12 -13.80
CA ARG A 74 -26.71 -0.02 -15.20
C ARG A 74 -26.52 1.45 -15.58
N MET A 75 -25.32 1.76 -16.06
CA MET A 75 -24.94 3.05 -16.62
C MET A 75 -24.94 2.95 -18.15
N MET A 76 -25.47 3.94 -18.84
CA MET A 76 -25.32 4.09 -20.28
C MET A 76 -24.40 5.27 -20.56
N VAL A 77 -23.46 5.08 -21.49
CA VAL A 77 -22.64 6.17 -22.03
C VAL A 77 -23.30 6.60 -23.34
N ALA A 78 -23.41 7.91 -23.55
CA ALA A 78 -23.98 8.50 -24.76
C ALA A 78 -23.08 8.29 -25.99
#